data_AF-A0A3B9HQL6-F1
#
_entry.id   AF-A0A3B9HQL6-F1
#
_cell.length_a   1.000
_cell.length_b   1.000
_cell.length_c   1.000
_cell.angle_alpha   90.00
_cell.angle_beta   90.00
_cell.angle_gamma   90.00
#
_symmetry.space_group_name_H-M   'P 1'
#
loop_
_entity.id
_entity.type
_entity.pdbx_description
1 polymer ?
#
loop_
_entity_poly.entity_id
_entity_poly.type
_entity_poly.pdbx_seq_one_letter_code
_entity_poly.pdbx_strand_id
1 'polypeptide(L)'
;MMQRPCSMRFSKLAVGGLITILLVSLAVFVAPGYCKSAAATEKAVLADDAFLDGVQRQTFQYFVECSNPANGLVMDKALNLPAGSEPVDFSYSAATIAGVGFALSVYPVGVERGWMTREKAIELTRTTLHFFAEKMEHKHGFFYHFVDMHTDARAMNCEISSIDT
;
A
#
# COMPACT_ATOMS: atom_id res chain seq x y z
N MET A 1 -40.71 -46.60 52.53
CA MET A 1 -39.78 -46.01 51.54
C MET A 1 -38.40 -46.01 52.19
N MET A 2 -37.51 -46.88 51.74
CA MET A 2 -36.34 -47.35 52.49
C MET A 2 -35.09 -46.54 52.08
N GLN A 3 -34.46 -45.85 53.03
CA GLN A 3 -33.19 -45.15 52.81
C GLN A 3 -32.05 -46.17 52.66
N ARG A 4 -31.17 -45.98 51.67
CA ARG A 4 -29.86 -46.64 51.59
C ARG A 4 -28.76 -45.58 51.72
N PRO A 5 -27.76 -45.77 52.61
CA PRO A 5 -26.61 -44.88 52.67
C PRO A 5 -25.60 -45.28 51.59
N CYS A 6 -25.14 -44.31 50.79
CA CYS A 6 -23.99 -44.48 49.92
C CYS A 6 -22.77 -43.90 50.64
N SER A 7 -21.81 -44.76 51.00
CA SER A 7 -20.52 -44.37 51.55
C SER A 7 -19.51 -44.21 50.41
N MET A 8 -18.87 -43.05 50.32
CA MET A 8 -17.68 -42.87 49.49
C MET A 8 -16.46 -42.67 50.39
N ARG A 9 -15.50 -43.60 50.31
CA ARG A 9 -14.17 -43.49 50.91
C ARG A 9 -13.29 -42.63 50.01
N PHE A 10 -12.72 -41.56 50.54
CA PHE A 10 -11.64 -40.82 49.88
C PHE A 10 -10.30 -41.48 50.21
N SER A 11 -9.57 -41.92 49.17
CA SER A 11 -8.18 -42.34 49.28
C SER A 11 -7.27 -41.11 49.35
N LYS A 12 -6.20 -41.22 50.13
CA LYS A 12 -5.19 -40.18 50.31
C LYS A 12 -4.44 -39.97 48.99
N LEU A 13 -4.65 -38.84 48.31
CA LEU A 13 -3.75 -38.41 47.22
C LEU A 13 -2.46 -37.84 47.84
N ALA A 14 -1.34 -38.30 47.30
CA ALA A 14 0.00 -38.10 47.80
C ALA A 14 0.49 -36.64 47.68
N VAL A 15 1.28 -36.23 48.68
CA VAL A 15 1.96 -34.93 48.85
C VAL A 15 2.96 -34.59 47.71
N GLY A 16 3.16 -35.47 46.72
CA GLY A 16 4.12 -35.30 45.62
C GLY A 16 3.73 -34.29 44.53
N GLY A 17 2.48 -33.82 44.47
CA GLY A 17 2.02 -32.90 43.43
C GLY A 17 2.38 -31.43 43.64
N LEU A 18 2.60 -30.99 44.89
CA LEU A 18 2.87 -29.57 45.18
C LEU A 18 4.31 -29.15 44.86
N ILE A 19 5.28 -30.06 45.03
CA ILE A 19 6.71 -29.75 44.81
C ILE A 19 7.03 -29.60 43.32
N THR A 20 6.38 -30.39 42.45
CA THR A 20 6.51 -30.28 40.99
C THR A 20 5.87 -29.00 40.44
N ILE A 21 4.73 -28.57 40.99
CA ILE A 21 4.09 -27.30 40.59
C ILE A 21 4.95 -26.11 41.02
N LEU A 22 5.58 -26.15 42.20
CA LEU A 22 6.45 -25.07 42.69
C LEU A 22 7.76 -24.97 41.89
N LEU A 23 8.35 -26.10 41.49
CA LEU A 23 9.59 -26.13 40.69
C LEU A 23 9.38 -25.69 39.23
N VAL A 24 8.23 -26.03 38.63
CA VAL A 24 7.86 -25.54 37.28
C VAL A 24 7.56 -24.03 37.31
N SER A 25 6.99 -23.53 38.41
CA SER A 25 6.68 -22.10 38.58
C SER A 25 7.93 -21.25 38.84
N LEU A 26 8.96 -21.81 39.50
CA LEU A 26 10.24 -21.12 39.76
C LEU A 26 11.12 -21.05 38.50
N ALA A 27 11.05 -22.04 37.61
CA ALA A 27 11.75 -22.01 36.31
C ALA A 27 11.19 -20.96 35.34
N VAL A 28 9.93 -20.54 35.50
CA VAL A 28 9.31 -19.49 34.68
C VAL A 28 9.67 -18.08 35.17
N PHE A 29 10.05 -17.92 36.45
CA PHE A 29 10.41 -16.61 37.03
C PHE A 29 11.91 -16.28 36.98
N VAL A 30 12.78 -17.22 36.58
CA VAL A 30 14.23 -17.00 36.41
C VAL A 30 14.64 -17.13 34.93
N ALA A 31 13.79 -16.65 34.02
CA ALA A 31 14.27 -16.29 32.69
C ALA A 31 14.98 -14.93 32.83
N PRO A 32 16.32 -14.86 32.70
CA PRO A 32 17.00 -13.58 32.64
C PRO A 32 16.42 -12.82 31.45
N GLY A 33 15.96 -11.60 31.73
CA GLY A 33 15.22 -10.70 30.85
C GLY A 33 15.10 -11.11 29.39
N TYR A 34 13.85 -11.21 28.93
CA TYR A 34 13.48 -10.81 27.57
C TYR A 34 13.84 -9.32 27.37
N CYS A 35 15.14 -9.02 27.35
CA CYS A 35 15.66 -7.83 26.72
C CYS A 35 15.70 -8.23 25.24
N LYS A 36 14.62 -7.93 24.49
CA LYS A 36 14.80 -7.73 23.05
C LYS A 36 15.92 -6.70 22.95
N SER A 37 17.09 -7.13 22.49
CA SER A 37 18.25 -6.24 22.38
C SER A 37 17.82 -5.02 21.57
N ALA A 38 18.04 -3.81 22.10
CA ALA A 38 17.72 -2.57 21.40
C ALA A 38 18.32 -2.56 19.98
N ALA A 39 19.50 -3.16 19.81
CA ALA A 39 20.17 -3.32 18.52
C ALA A 39 19.41 -4.26 17.55
N ALA A 40 18.73 -5.29 18.04
CA ALA A 40 17.90 -6.16 17.21
C ALA A 40 16.61 -5.45 16.77
N THR A 41 16.03 -4.61 17.65
CA THR A 41 14.87 -3.77 17.32
C THR A 41 15.24 -2.67 16.33
N GLU A 42 16.36 -1.98 16.53
CA GLU A 42 16.87 -0.97 15.60
C GLU A 42 17.16 -1.57 14.22
N LYS A 43 17.82 -2.74 14.16
CA LYS A 43 18.06 -3.45 12.89
C LYS A 43 16.77 -3.85 12.17
N ALA A 44 15.74 -4.26 12.92
CA ALA A 44 14.43 -4.59 12.34
C ALA A 44 13.74 -3.33 11.80
N VAL A 45 13.75 -2.22 12.55
CA VAL A 45 13.20 -0.94 12.09
C VAL A 45 13.91 -0.43 10.84
N LEU A 46 15.26 -0.49 10.80
CA LEU A 46 16.03 -0.10 9.61
C LEU A 46 15.71 -0.98 8.39
N ALA A 47 15.43 -2.28 8.61
CA ALA A 47 15.02 -3.18 7.54
C ALA A 47 13.60 -2.86 7.04
N ASP A 48 12.68 -2.52 7.95
CA ASP A 48 11.32 -2.08 7.61
C ASP A 48 11.35 -0.75 6.85
N ASP A 49 12.15 0.23 7.30
CA ASP A 49 12.30 1.52 6.62
C ASP A 49 12.87 1.36 5.21
N ALA A 50 13.90 0.52 5.04
CA ALA A 50 14.47 0.24 3.74
C ALA A 50 13.47 -0.48 2.82
N PHE A 51 12.67 -1.39 3.36
CA PHE A 51 11.60 -2.05 2.62
C PHE A 51 10.53 -1.05 2.18
N LEU A 52 10.07 -0.18 3.09
CA LEU A 52 9.07 0.84 2.80
C LEU A 52 9.58 1.88 1.79
N ASP A 53 10.84 2.31 1.86
CA ASP A 53 11.43 3.18 0.82
C ASP A 53 11.41 2.50 -0.56
N GLY A 54 11.76 1.21 -0.59
CA GLY A 54 11.71 0.40 -1.80
C GLY A 54 10.31 0.33 -2.41
N VAL A 55 9.29 0.00 -1.59
CA VAL A 55 7.88 -0.03 -2.01
C VAL A 55 7.43 1.33 -2.51
N GLN A 56 7.68 2.40 -1.76
CA GLN A 56 7.28 3.75 -2.15
C GLN A 56 7.94 4.20 -3.46
N ARG A 57 9.23 3.93 -3.64
CA ARG A 57 9.96 4.27 -4.87
C ARG A 57 9.43 3.48 -6.07
N GLN A 58 9.12 2.20 -5.90
CA GLN A 58 8.52 1.38 -6.96
C GLN A 58 7.10 1.85 -7.31
N THR A 59 6.28 2.19 -6.31
CA THR A 59 4.96 2.78 -6.55
C THR A 59 5.06 4.14 -7.24
N PHE A 60 6.03 4.97 -6.85
CA PHE A 60 6.30 6.25 -7.52
C PHE A 60 6.62 6.05 -9.00
N GLN A 61 7.44 5.04 -9.32
CA GLN A 61 7.87 4.76 -10.68
C GLN A 61 6.69 4.51 -11.63
N TYR A 62 5.61 3.89 -11.15
CA TYR A 62 4.36 3.75 -11.92
C TYR A 62 3.87 5.09 -12.46
N PHE A 63 3.79 6.11 -11.62
CA PHE A 63 3.29 7.43 -12.02
C PHE A 63 4.26 8.20 -12.92
N VAL A 64 5.54 7.82 -12.97
CA VAL A 64 6.49 8.40 -13.92
C VAL A 64 6.38 7.70 -15.28
N GLU A 65 6.33 6.38 -15.29
CA GLU A 65 6.35 5.58 -16.51
C GLU A 65 4.98 5.54 -17.21
N CYS A 66 3.90 5.40 -16.44
CA CYS A 66 2.55 5.24 -16.95
C CYS A 66 1.80 6.56 -17.18
N SER A 67 2.48 7.70 -17.01
CA SER A 67 1.97 9.01 -17.38
C SER A 67 2.40 9.38 -18.79
N ASN A 68 1.45 9.68 -19.67
CA ASN A 68 1.74 10.18 -21.00
C ASN A 68 2.30 11.61 -20.91
N PRO A 69 3.56 11.86 -21.29
CA PRO A 69 4.19 13.17 -21.13
C PRO A 69 3.59 14.26 -22.03
N ALA A 70 2.79 13.90 -23.04
CA ALA A 70 2.20 14.86 -23.98
C ALA A 70 0.89 15.50 -23.48
N ASN A 71 0.12 14.79 -22.65
CA ASN A 71 -1.19 15.23 -22.15
C ASN A 71 -1.38 15.02 -20.64
N GLY A 72 -0.44 14.36 -19.97
CA GLY A 72 -0.50 14.12 -18.53
C GLY A 72 -1.52 13.06 -18.10
N LEU A 73 -2.10 12.31 -19.05
CA LEU A 73 -2.99 11.19 -18.75
C LEU A 73 -2.22 10.02 -18.14
N VAL A 74 -2.87 9.30 -17.23
CA VAL A 74 -2.27 8.18 -16.50
C VAL A 74 -3.04 6.91 -16.82
N MET A 75 -2.33 5.85 -17.22
CA MET A 75 -2.95 4.55 -17.47
C MET A 75 -3.69 4.05 -16.22
N ASP A 76 -4.81 3.35 -16.43
CA ASP A 76 -5.53 2.63 -15.37
C ASP A 76 -4.75 1.43 -14.82
N LYS A 77 -4.02 0.71 -15.69
CA LYS A 77 -3.21 -0.45 -15.32
C LYS A 77 -1.92 -0.53 -16.13
N ALA A 78 -0.84 -0.94 -15.47
CA ALA A 78 0.43 -1.25 -16.11
C ALA A 78 0.53 -2.72 -16.54
N LEU A 79 1.43 -2.98 -17.48
CA LEU A 79 1.92 -4.33 -17.75
C LEU A 79 2.72 -4.84 -16.55
N ASN A 80 2.57 -6.13 -16.24
CA ASN A 80 3.38 -6.79 -15.21
C ASN A 80 4.75 -7.20 -15.78
N LEU A 81 5.56 -6.21 -16.14
CA LEU A 81 6.91 -6.38 -16.65
C LEU A 81 7.90 -5.68 -15.70
N PRO A 82 9.17 -6.13 -15.64
CA PRO A 82 10.19 -5.41 -14.89
C PRO A 82 10.31 -3.95 -15.38
N ALA A 83 10.41 -3.00 -14.46
CA ALA A 83 10.58 -1.58 -14.81
C ALA A 83 11.77 -1.38 -15.76
N GLY A 84 11.56 -0.63 -16.83
CA GLY A 84 12.57 -0.38 -17.87
C GLY A 84 12.88 -1.57 -18.79
N SER A 85 12.13 -2.68 -18.74
CA SER A 85 12.36 -3.80 -19.65
C SER A 85 11.96 -3.49 -21.09
N GLU A 86 10.89 -2.70 -21.29
CA GLU A 86 10.39 -2.27 -22.58
C GLU A 86 9.77 -0.86 -22.44
N PRO A 87 9.67 -0.08 -23.55
CA PRO A 87 8.91 1.17 -23.54
C PRO A 87 7.45 0.93 -23.12
N VAL A 88 6.87 1.88 -22.39
CA VAL A 88 5.45 1.83 -22.02
C VAL A 88 4.58 1.94 -23.27
N ASP A 89 3.72 0.94 -23.48
CA ASP A 89 2.71 0.93 -24.52
C ASP A 89 1.40 1.55 -24.00
N PHE A 90 1.17 2.82 -24.33
CA PHE A 90 -0.05 3.53 -23.95
C PHE A 90 -1.33 3.01 -24.62
N SER A 91 -1.22 2.10 -25.61
CA SER A 91 -2.40 1.44 -26.20
C SER A 91 -2.92 0.27 -25.35
N TYR A 92 -2.15 -0.19 -24.35
CA TYR A 92 -2.50 -1.34 -23.51
C TYR A 92 -3.69 -1.08 -22.58
N SER A 93 -3.86 0.15 -22.13
CA SER A 93 -4.90 0.53 -21.17
C SER A 93 -5.44 1.92 -21.47
N ALA A 94 -6.73 2.13 -21.21
CA ALA A 94 -7.31 3.46 -21.10
C ALA A 94 -6.65 4.25 -19.95
N ALA A 95 -6.79 5.57 -20.00
CA ALA A 95 -6.46 6.46 -18.90
C ALA A 95 -7.57 6.47 -17.86
N THR A 96 -7.21 6.67 -16.59
CA THR A 96 -8.15 6.94 -15.49
C THR A 96 -7.93 8.34 -14.93
N ILE A 97 -9.01 9.12 -14.74
CA ILE A 97 -8.91 10.49 -14.22
C ILE A 97 -8.51 10.48 -12.73
N ALA A 98 -8.95 9.51 -11.95
CA ALA A 98 -8.52 9.37 -10.55
C ALA A 98 -7.00 9.15 -10.45
N GLY A 99 -6.43 8.37 -11.37
CA GLY A 99 -4.98 8.16 -11.46
C GLY A 99 -4.21 9.43 -11.78
N VAL A 100 -4.78 10.35 -12.59
CA VAL A 100 -4.22 11.67 -12.84
C VAL A 100 -4.14 12.48 -11.54
N GLY A 101 -5.21 12.48 -10.73
CA GLY A 101 -5.22 13.13 -9.42
C GLY A 101 -4.15 12.59 -8.47
N PHE A 102 -3.95 11.26 -8.46
CA PHE A 102 -2.87 10.64 -7.69
C PHE A 102 -1.49 11.02 -8.21
N ALA A 103 -1.26 11.03 -9.53
CA ALA A 103 0.02 11.42 -10.10
C ALA A 103 0.42 12.85 -9.68
N LEU A 104 -0.51 13.80 -9.75
CA LEU A 104 -0.29 15.18 -9.31
C LEU A 104 0.09 15.28 -7.83
N SER A 105 -0.48 14.41 -6.99
CA SER A 105 -0.18 14.34 -5.56
C SER A 105 1.17 13.67 -5.26
N VAL A 106 1.58 12.71 -6.11
CA VAL A 106 2.78 11.90 -5.94
C VAL A 106 4.05 12.62 -6.42
N TYR A 107 3.96 13.49 -7.43
CA TYR A 107 5.13 14.25 -7.92
C TYR A 107 5.89 15.05 -6.85
N PRO A 108 5.25 15.85 -5.97
CA PRO A 108 5.99 16.53 -4.90
C PRO A 108 6.66 15.55 -3.91
N VAL A 109 6.05 14.38 -3.65
CA VAL A 109 6.69 13.34 -2.83
C VAL A 109 7.98 12.85 -3.48
N GLY A 110 7.96 12.60 -4.79
CA GLY A 110 9.15 12.22 -5.55
C GLY A 110 10.24 13.28 -5.54
N VAL A 111 9.87 14.57 -5.55
CA VAL A 111 10.83 15.68 -5.44
C VAL A 111 11.49 15.70 -4.06
N GLU A 112 10.69 15.69 -2.98
CA GLU A 112 11.21 15.70 -1.60
C GLU A 112 12.07 14.47 -1.27
N ARG A 113 11.76 13.33 -1.89
CA ARG A 113 12.53 12.08 -1.76
C ARG A 113 13.76 12.01 -2.69
N GLY A 114 13.95 12.98 -3.58
CA GLY A 114 15.05 13.01 -4.54
C GLY A 114 14.95 11.97 -5.67
N TRP A 115 13.75 11.45 -5.94
CA TRP A 115 13.49 10.49 -7.03
C TRP A 115 13.18 11.18 -8.37
N MET A 116 12.75 12.44 -8.32
CA MET A 116 12.43 13.27 -9.49
C MET A 116 12.93 14.70 -9.27
N THR A 117 13.38 15.36 -10.33
CA THR A 117 13.77 16.78 -10.24
C THR A 117 12.54 17.67 -10.12
N ARG A 118 12.69 18.82 -9.45
CA ARG A 118 11.62 19.78 -9.29
C ARG A 118 11.09 20.28 -10.65
N GLU A 119 11.99 20.47 -11.60
CA GLU A 119 11.70 20.95 -12.94
C GLU A 119 10.82 19.95 -13.70
N LYS A 120 11.13 18.65 -13.58
CA LYS A 120 10.33 17.60 -14.22
C LYS A 120 8.92 17.51 -13.62
N ALA A 121 8.81 17.62 -12.30
CA ALA A 121 7.51 17.68 -11.63
C ALA A 121 6.68 18.87 -12.12
N ILE A 122 7.28 20.07 -12.22
CA ILE A 122 6.59 21.27 -12.74
C ILE A 122 6.13 21.06 -14.19
N GLU A 123 6.99 20.49 -15.03
CA GLU A 123 6.68 20.21 -16.44
C GLU A 123 5.46 19.31 -16.56
N LEU A 124 5.48 18.14 -15.89
CA LEU A 124 4.37 17.18 -15.92
C LEU A 124 3.08 17.82 -15.38
N THR A 125 3.14 18.47 -14.21
CA THR A 125 1.98 19.15 -13.63
C THR A 125 1.39 20.19 -14.58
N ARG A 126 2.22 21.04 -15.20
CA ARG A 126 1.75 22.06 -16.14
C ARG A 126 1.11 21.43 -17.36
N THR A 127 1.75 20.43 -17.97
CA THR A 127 1.19 19.72 -19.12
C THR A 127 -0.18 19.14 -18.80
N THR A 128 -0.32 18.43 -17.67
CA THR A 128 -1.61 17.89 -17.21
C THR A 128 -2.65 18.99 -17.03
N LEU A 129 -2.34 20.05 -16.27
CA LEU A 129 -3.32 21.10 -15.96
C LEU A 129 -3.75 21.88 -17.21
N HIS A 130 -2.82 22.21 -18.12
CA HIS A 130 -3.16 22.86 -19.38
C HIS A 130 -4.03 21.97 -20.26
N PHE A 131 -3.69 20.68 -20.35
CA PHE A 131 -4.49 19.74 -21.13
C PHE A 131 -5.93 19.63 -20.62
N PHE A 132 -6.11 19.52 -19.30
CA PHE A 132 -7.44 19.45 -18.69
C PHE A 132 -8.22 20.76 -18.77
N ALA A 133 -7.54 21.90 -18.70
CA ALA A 133 -8.19 23.21 -18.78
C ALA A 133 -8.63 23.58 -20.20
N GLU A 134 -7.88 23.14 -21.22
CA GLU A 134 -8.02 23.67 -22.59
C GLU A 134 -8.54 22.65 -23.60
N LYS A 135 -8.35 21.35 -23.37
CA LYS A 135 -8.60 20.31 -24.38
C LYS A 135 -9.52 19.19 -23.92
N MET A 136 -9.41 18.75 -22.67
CA MET A 136 -10.15 17.60 -22.18
C MET A 136 -11.68 17.82 -22.26
N GLU A 137 -12.39 16.84 -22.82
CA GLU A 137 -13.86 16.86 -22.82
C GLU A 137 -14.40 16.77 -21.39
N HIS A 138 -15.30 17.69 -21.04
CA HIS A 138 -15.99 17.66 -19.76
C HIS A 138 -17.45 18.10 -19.91
N LYS A 139 -18.31 17.70 -18.96
CA LYS A 139 -19.67 18.28 -18.85
C LYS A 139 -19.82 18.94 -17.50
N HIS A 140 -20.10 20.24 -17.53
CA HIS A 140 -20.27 21.06 -16.33
C HIS A 140 -19.08 20.97 -15.34
N GLY A 141 -17.86 20.82 -15.87
CA GLY A 141 -16.63 20.68 -15.08
C GLY A 141 -16.30 19.26 -14.63
N PHE A 142 -17.15 18.26 -14.93
CA PHE A 142 -16.88 16.86 -14.61
C PHE A 142 -16.31 16.11 -15.82
N PHE A 143 -15.36 15.21 -15.55
CA PHE A 143 -14.70 14.38 -16.55
C PHE A 143 -15.29 12.96 -16.57
N TYR A 144 -15.12 12.25 -17.68
CA TYR A 144 -15.44 10.82 -17.74
C TYR A 144 -14.43 10.01 -16.93
N HIS A 145 -14.87 8.92 -16.29
CA HIS A 145 -13.99 8.06 -15.50
C HIS A 145 -12.76 7.61 -16.30
N PHE A 146 -13.00 7.15 -17.52
CA PHE A 146 -11.98 6.64 -18.43
C PHE A 146 -11.99 7.36 -19.77
N VAL A 147 -10.79 7.68 -20.25
CA VAL A 147 -10.56 8.27 -21.57
C VAL A 147 -9.47 7.51 -22.31
N ASP A 148 -9.47 7.59 -23.64
CA ASP A 148 -8.41 7.01 -24.44
C ASP A 148 -7.09 7.78 -24.24
N MET A 149 -5.98 7.06 -24.13
CA MET A 149 -4.65 7.65 -23.86
C MET A 149 -4.16 8.61 -24.94
N HIS A 150 -4.60 8.40 -26.18
CA HIS A 150 -4.15 9.13 -27.36
C HIS A 150 -5.21 10.09 -27.88
N THR A 151 -6.45 9.62 -27.99
CA THR A 151 -7.54 10.38 -28.60
C THR A 151 -8.32 11.22 -27.61
N ASP A 152 -8.09 11.09 -26.30
CA ASP A 152 -8.76 11.80 -25.20
C ASP A 152 -10.29 11.65 -25.09
N ALA A 153 -10.90 11.01 -26.08
CA ALA A 153 -12.31 10.63 -26.09
C ALA A 153 -12.68 9.66 -24.96
N ARG A 154 -13.93 9.76 -24.52
CA ARG A 154 -14.55 8.82 -23.57
C ARG A 154 -14.31 7.36 -23.96
N ALA A 155 -13.76 6.58 -23.04
CA ALA A 155 -13.52 5.16 -23.23
C ALA A 155 -14.59 4.29 -22.54
N MET A 156 -14.72 3.04 -22.99
CA MET A 156 -15.46 1.95 -22.31
C MET A 156 -16.94 2.25 -21.95
N ASN A 157 -17.60 3.19 -22.63
CA ASN A 157 -18.95 3.66 -22.29
C ASN A 157 -19.10 4.07 -20.80
N CYS A 158 -18.02 4.55 -20.17
CA CYS A 158 -17.99 4.88 -18.75
C CYS A 158 -18.80 6.13 -18.39
N GLU A 159 -19.20 6.28 -17.15
CA GLU A 159 -19.93 7.44 -16.65
C GLU A 159 -19.10 8.73 -16.67
N ILE A 160 -19.81 9.86 -16.61
CA ILE A 160 -19.21 11.10 -16.11
C ILE A 160 -19.09 10.98 -14.59
N SER A 161 -17.89 11.17 -14.05
CA SER A 161 -17.58 10.81 -12.67
C SER A 161 -17.38 12.04 -11.80
N SER A 162 -18.29 12.24 -10.85
CA SER A 162 -18.14 13.27 -9.80
C SER A 162 -17.21 12.85 -8.67
N ILE A 163 -16.73 11.60 -8.68
CA ILE A 163 -15.81 11.07 -7.67
C ILE A 163 -14.37 11.26 -8.15
N ASP A 164 -14.11 11.08 -9.44
CA ASP A 164 -12.76 11.11 -9.99
C ASP A 164 -12.32 12.50 -10.46
N THR A 165 -13.27 13.41 -10.71
CA THR A 165 -13.03 14.83 -11.06
C THR A 165 -12.51 15.61 -9.86
#